data_AF-A0A3S2PKI9-F1
#
_entry.id   AF-A0A3S2PKI9-F1
#
_cell.length_a   1.000
_cell.length_b   1.000
_cell.length_c   1.000
_cell.angle_alpha   90.00
_cell.angle_beta   90.00
_cell.angle_gamma   90.00
#
_symmetry.space_group_name_H-M   'P 1'
#
loop_
_entity.id
_entity.type
_entity.pdbx_description
1 polymer ?
#
loop_
_entity_poly.entity_id
_entity_poly.type
_entity_poly.pdbx_seq_one_letter_code
_entity_poly.pdbx_strand_id
1 'polypeptide(L)'
;MTKVKKERLDPEEPAGVPERSYHELIANLNPIAQPLASKKLSKKIYKCVKKAAKVKNIRRGVKEVQKFINKGEKGIVVLAGDTLPIEVYCHLPVMCEDRSLPYAYIPSKVDLGSAAGSKRPTCVILIKPHQDYQEAYDECLSEVSELPKPL
;
A
#
# COMPACT_ATOMS: atom_id res chain seq x y z
N MET A 1 -21.94 15.01 29.56
CA MET A 1 -21.18 13.84 30.01
C MET A 1 -21.26 12.77 28.94
N THR A 2 -20.17 12.60 28.19
CA THR A 2 -20.07 11.86 26.94
C THR A 2 -20.05 10.35 27.18
N LYS A 3 -21.01 9.62 26.60
CA LYS A 3 -21.06 8.14 26.64
C LYS A 3 -20.14 7.57 25.56
N VAL A 4 -19.01 7.02 25.98
CA VAL A 4 -18.04 6.30 25.14
C VAL A 4 -18.65 4.96 24.71
N LYS A 5 -18.85 4.80 23.39
CA LYS A 5 -19.44 3.61 22.77
C LYS A 5 -18.32 2.62 22.42
N LYS A 6 -18.21 1.62 23.29
CA LYS A 6 -17.43 0.38 23.21
C LYS A 6 -17.34 -0.20 21.79
N GLU A 7 -16.12 -0.21 21.23
CA GLU A 7 -15.76 -0.90 19.99
C GLU A 7 -15.88 -2.43 20.15
N ARG A 8 -16.45 -3.09 19.12
CA ARG A 8 -16.67 -4.53 19.05
C ARG A 8 -15.48 -5.22 18.38
N LEU A 9 -14.96 -6.24 19.08
CA LEU A 9 -14.07 -7.30 18.60
C LEU A 9 -14.76 -8.15 17.53
N ASP A 10 -14.02 -8.57 16.51
CA ASP A 10 -14.34 -9.70 15.63
C ASP A 10 -13.02 -10.44 15.24
N PRO A 11 -13.06 -11.76 14.95
CA PRO A 11 -12.23 -12.79 15.61
C PRO A 11 -11.05 -13.42 14.79
N GLU A 12 -10.20 -14.17 15.51
CA GLU A 12 -9.11 -15.13 15.14
C GLU A 12 -9.45 -16.06 13.95
N GLU A 13 -8.60 -16.70 13.13
CA GLU A 13 -7.19 -16.68 12.66
C GLU A 13 -7.16 -17.65 11.41
N PRO A 14 -6.06 -17.85 10.65
CA PRO A 14 -5.22 -19.01 10.97
C PRO A 14 -3.70 -18.85 10.70
N ALA A 15 -2.91 -19.25 11.70
CA ALA A 15 -1.69 -20.05 11.63
C ALA A 15 -0.52 -19.55 10.76
N GLY A 16 0.49 -18.98 11.42
CA GLY A 16 1.89 -19.19 10.99
C GLY A 16 2.77 -17.96 10.72
N VAL A 17 2.42 -16.77 11.21
CA VAL A 17 3.31 -15.60 11.19
C VAL A 17 3.21 -14.91 12.55
N PRO A 18 4.33 -14.56 13.21
CA PRO A 18 4.30 -14.01 14.56
C PRO A 18 3.43 -12.76 14.54
N GLU A 19 2.32 -12.79 15.27
CA GLU A 19 1.40 -11.68 15.43
C GLU A 19 2.14 -10.47 16.02
N ARG A 20 2.69 -9.61 15.17
CA ARG A 20 2.90 -8.22 15.55
C ARG A 20 1.52 -7.64 15.69
N SER A 21 1.14 -7.31 16.93
CA SER A 21 -0.17 -6.74 17.23
C SER A 21 -0.42 -5.56 16.28
N TYR A 22 -1.62 -5.45 15.71
CA TYR A 22 -1.96 -4.35 14.80
C TYR A 22 -1.63 -2.97 15.39
N HIS A 23 -1.66 -2.86 16.73
CA HIS A 23 -1.23 -1.70 17.49
C HIS A 23 0.27 -1.39 17.37
N GLU A 24 1.16 -2.39 17.36
CA GLU A 24 2.60 -2.21 17.14
C GLU A 24 2.92 -1.85 15.69
N LEU A 25 2.16 -2.39 14.74
CA LEU A 25 2.28 -1.99 13.34
C LEU A 25 1.90 -0.51 13.15
N ILE A 26 0.88 -0.03 13.87
CA ILE A 26 0.49 1.39 13.88
C ILE A 26 1.52 2.24 14.63
N ALA A 27 2.11 1.75 15.72
CA ALA A 27 3.13 2.47 16.48
C ALA A 27 4.45 2.65 15.71
N ASN A 28 4.76 1.75 14.77
CA ASN A 28 5.92 1.84 13.89
C ASN A 28 5.61 2.52 12.55
N LEU A 29 4.40 3.07 12.37
CA LEU A 29 4.09 3.87 11.18
C LEU A 29 4.81 5.20 11.26
N ASN A 30 5.47 5.56 10.16
CA ASN A 30 5.99 6.90 10.01
C ASN A 30 4.86 7.92 9.90
N PRO A 31 5.06 9.16 10.39
CA PRO A 31 4.05 10.23 10.36
C PRO A 31 3.62 10.64 8.93
N ILE A 32 4.39 10.26 7.91
CA ILE A 32 4.07 10.49 6.49
C ILE A 32 3.09 9.45 5.92
N ALA A 33 2.72 8.41 6.68
CA ALA A 33 1.77 7.37 6.25
C ALA A 33 0.30 7.85 6.22
N GLN A 34 0.05 9.04 5.65
CA GLN A 34 -1.26 9.56 5.31
C GLN A 34 -1.39 9.56 3.78
N PRO A 35 -2.36 8.88 3.17
CA PRO A 35 -3.51 8.17 3.74
C PRO A 35 -3.25 6.67 3.99
N LEU A 36 -3.57 6.22 5.20
CA LEU A 36 -3.45 4.81 5.59
C LEU A 36 -4.62 4.00 5.02
N ALA A 37 -4.32 2.94 4.28
CA ALA A 37 -5.32 2.01 3.80
C ALA A 37 -5.95 1.26 4.98
N SER A 38 -7.28 1.29 5.09
CA SER A 38 -8.03 0.48 6.06
C SER A 38 -7.67 -1.01 5.91
N LYS A 39 -7.84 -1.81 6.96
CA LYS A 39 -7.56 -3.26 6.95
C LYS A 39 -8.24 -3.98 5.78
N LYS A 40 -9.45 -3.52 5.40
CA LYS A 40 -10.22 -4.05 4.26
C LYS A 40 -9.54 -3.73 2.93
N LEU A 41 -9.15 -2.47 2.72
CA LEU A 41 -8.44 -2.00 1.54
C LEU A 41 -7.07 -2.66 1.38
N SER A 42 -6.30 -2.78 2.47
CA SER A 42 -5.00 -3.47 2.48
C SER A 42 -5.11 -4.92 1.98
N LYS A 43 -6.14 -5.67 2.42
CA LYS A 43 -6.39 -7.04 1.96
C LYS A 43 -6.72 -7.09 0.46
N LYS A 44 -7.51 -6.14 -0.05
CA LYS A 44 -7.81 -6.04 -1.49
C LYS A 44 -6.55 -5.71 -2.29
N ILE A 45 -5.76 -4.72 -1.85
CA ILE A 45 -4.49 -4.35 -2.48
C ILE A 45 -3.54 -5.55 -2.52
N TYR A 46 -3.39 -6.33 -1.44
CA TYR A 46 -2.54 -7.52 -1.47
C TYR A 46 -3.02 -8.57 -2.49
N LYS A 47 -4.33 -8.77 -2.65
CA LYS A 47 -4.87 -9.66 -3.70
C LYS A 47 -4.56 -9.12 -5.10
N CYS A 48 -4.71 -7.81 -5.32
CA CYS A 48 -4.38 -7.16 -6.59
C CYS A 48 -2.89 -7.26 -6.91
N VAL A 49 -2.02 -6.96 -5.94
CA VAL A 49 -0.56 -7.11 -6.08
C VAL A 49 -0.20 -8.56 -6.40
N LYS A 50 -0.82 -9.55 -5.74
CA LYS A 50 -0.55 -10.98 -6.01
C LYS A 50 -0.96 -11.40 -7.42
N LYS A 51 -2.08 -10.88 -7.95
CA LYS A 51 -2.49 -11.11 -9.35
C LYS A 51 -1.51 -10.42 -10.31
N ALA A 52 -1.18 -9.15 -10.07
CA ALA A 52 -0.26 -8.38 -10.90
C ALA A 52 1.18 -8.95 -10.88
N ALA A 53 1.62 -9.52 -9.77
CA ALA A 53 2.91 -10.20 -9.62
C ALA A 53 3.00 -11.44 -10.53
N LYS A 54 1.92 -12.21 -10.66
CA LYS A 54 1.87 -13.38 -11.57
C LYS A 54 2.02 -12.97 -13.04
N VAL A 55 1.42 -11.83 -13.42
CA VAL A 55 1.51 -11.26 -14.77
C VAL A 55 2.86 -10.53 -14.98
N LYS A 56 3.70 -10.40 -13.95
CA LYS A 56 4.96 -9.65 -13.94
C LYS A 56 4.81 -8.17 -14.34
N ASN A 57 3.61 -7.61 -14.20
CA ASN A 57 3.31 -6.23 -14.55
C ASN A 57 3.38 -5.28 -13.33
N ILE A 58 4.19 -5.65 -12.34
CA ILE A 58 4.50 -4.84 -11.16
C ILE A 58 5.91 -4.28 -11.26
N ARG A 59 6.11 -3.07 -10.74
CA ARG A 59 7.44 -2.47 -10.54
C ARG A 59 7.68 -2.34 -9.05
N ARG A 60 8.89 -2.67 -8.62
CA ARG A 60 9.24 -2.77 -7.20
C ARG A 60 10.44 -1.91 -6.90
N GLY A 61 10.39 -1.22 -5.77
CA GLY A 61 11.50 -0.40 -5.29
C GLY A 61 11.51 1.01 -5.84
N VAL A 62 12.14 1.89 -5.07
CA VAL A 62 12.11 3.36 -5.24
C VAL A 62 12.68 3.77 -6.60
N LYS A 63 13.86 3.27 -6.97
CA LYS A 63 14.53 3.63 -8.23
C LYS A 63 13.72 3.26 -9.47
N GLU A 64 13.09 2.09 -9.47
CA GLU A 64 12.25 1.67 -10.60
C GLU A 64 11.00 2.54 -10.67
N VAL A 65 10.30 2.71 -9.55
CA VAL A 65 9.06 3.48 -9.47
C VAL A 65 9.29 4.93 -9.90
N GLN A 66 10.35 5.60 -9.42
CA GLN A 66 10.76 6.93 -9.88
C GLN A 66 10.96 7.00 -11.40
N LYS A 67 11.62 6.00 -12.00
CA LYS A 67 11.87 5.97 -13.46
C LYS A 67 10.56 5.87 -14.25
N PHE A 68 9.60 5.09 -13.76
CA PHE A 68 8.30 4.92 -14.43
C PHE A 68 7.39 6.13 -14.24
N ILE A 69 7.40 6.72 -13.05
CA ILE A 69 6.75 8.00 -12.78
C ILE A 69 7.31 9.04 -13.75
N ASN A 70 8.65 9.16 -13.87
CA ASN A 70 9.28 10.11 -14.80
C ASN A 70 8.91 9.91 -16.27
N LYS A 71 8.75 8.66 -16.70
CA LYS A 71 8.27 8.30 -18.05
C LYS A 71 6.79 8.62 -18.29
N GLY A 72 6.03 9.00 -17.25
CA GLY A 72 4.60 9.28 -17.36
C GLY A 72 3.73 8.01 -17.42
N GLU A 73 4.25 6.88 -16.94
CA GLU A 73 3.42 5.69 -16.82
C GLU A 73 2.39 5.86 -15.69
N LYS A 74 1.13 5.56 -16.01
CA LYS A 74 0.02 5.62 -15.06
C LYS A 74 -0.09 4.30 -14.29
N GLY A 75 -0.38 4.38 -13.00
CA GLY A 75 -0.48 3.23 -12.13
C GLY A 75 -0.93 3.62 -10.72
N ILE A 76 -1.19 2.62 -9.88
CA ILE A 76 -1.42 2.82 -8.45
C ILE A 76 -0.10 2.59 -7.73
N VAL A 77 0.28 3.54 -6.88
CA VAL A 77 1.48 3.45 -6.05
C VAL A 77 1.09 2.97 -4.66
N VAL A 78 1.75 1.91 -4.20
CA VAL A 78 1.55 1.34 -2.87
C VAL A 78 2.83 1.52 -2.08
N LEU A 79 2.72 2.20 -0.93
CA LEU A 79 3.82 2.57 -0.06
C LEU A 79 3.70 1.82 1.28
N ALA A 80 4.82 1.38 1.84
CA ALA A 80 4.85 0.77 3.16
C ALA A 80 5.24 1.79 4.23
N GLY A 81 4.40 1.92 5.26
CA GLY A 81 4.55 2.90 6.34
C GLY A 81 5.55 2.49 7.43
N ASP A 82 5.99 1.23 7.48
CA ASP A 82 7.03 0.72 8.40
C ASP A 82 8.45 0.82 7.81
N THR A 83 8.62 1.67 6.80
CA THR A 83 9.89 1.87 6.12
C THR A 83 10.74 2.88 6.91
N LEU A 84 11.85 2.39 7.44
CA LEU A 84 12.94 3.18 8.01
C LEU A 84 14.12 3.05 7.04
N PRO A 85 14.78 4.13 6.59
CA PRO A 85 14.57 5.55 6.90
C PRO A 85 13.51 6.23 6.02
N ILE A 86 12.93 7.33 6.52
CA ILE A 86 11.87 8.09 5.86
C ILE A 86 12.32 8.80 4.57
N GLU A 87 13.59 9.16 4.49
CA GLU A 87 14.19 9.86 3.35
C GLU A 87 14.10 9.08 2.04
N VAL A 88 14.02 7.75 2.13
CA VAL A 88 13.99 6.86 0.96
C VAL A 88 12.71 7.00 0.15
N TYR A 89 11.59 7.40 0.75
CA TYR A 89 10.31 7.49 0.05
C TYR A 89 9.56 8.81 0.26
N CYS A 90 10.12 9.77 1.01
CA CYS A 90 9.52 11.08 1.24
C CYS A 90 9.23 11.86 -0.07
N HIS A 91 10.08 11.71 -1.08
CA HIS A 91 9.90 12.37 -2.38
C HIS A 91 8.87 11.67 -3.30
N LEU A 92 8.49 10.42 -3.00
CA LEU A 92 7.58 9.66 -3.86
C LEU A 92 6.15 10.20 -3.87
N PRO A 93 5.51 10.48 -2.72
CA PRO A 93 4.18 11.08 -2.68
C PRO A 93 4.12 12.40 -3.44
N VAL A 94 5.12 13.27 -3.28
CA VAL A 94 5.22 14.55 -4.00
C VAL A 94 5.25 14.32 -5.52
N MET A 95 6.08 13.39 -5.99
CA MET A 95 6.12 13.03 -7.42
C MET A 95 4.82 12.38 -7.91
N CYS A 96 4.08 11.68 -7.04
CA CYS A 96 2.78 11.12 -7.38
C CYS A 96 1.75 12.24 -7.52
N GLU A 97 1.78 13.25 -6.66
CA GLU A 97 0.88 14.41 -6.69
C GLU A 97 1.08 15.26 -7.94
N ASP A 98 2.32 15.58 -8.30
CA ASP A 98 2.68 16.31 -9.53
C ASP A 98 2.09 15.65 -10.79
N ARG A 99 1.97 14.32 -10.78
CA ARG A 99 1.44 13.52 -11.90
C ARG A 99 0.02 13.03 -11.67
N SER A 100 -0.63 13.46 -10.59
CA SER A 100 -1.98 13.03 -10.18
C SER A 100 -2.14 11.50 -10.13
N LEU A 101 -1.12 10.80 -9.63
CA LEU A 101 -1.14 9.36 -9.45
C LEU A 101 -1.74 8.97 -8.08
N PRO A 102 -2.69 8.03 -8.06
CA PRO A 102 -3.29 7.52 -6.83
C PRO A 102 -2.25 6.72 -6.03
N TYR A 103 -2.13 7.01 -4.73
CA TYR A 103 -1.21 6.30 -3.84
C TYR A 103 -1.88 5.89 -2.53
N ALA A 104 -1.44 4.78 -1.94
CA ALA A 104 -1.95 4.26 -0.68
C ALA A 104 -0.83 3.76 0.24
N TYR A 105 -0.97 4.01 1.54
CA TYR A 105 -0.05 3.46 2.54
C TYR A 105 -0.58 2.18 3.15
N ILE A 106 0.33 1.23 3.32
CA ILE A 106 0.10 -0.06 3.98
C ILE A 106 1.05 -0.15 5.18
N PRO A 107 0.61 -0.71 6.32
CA PRO A 107 1.43 -0.74 7.53
C PRO A 107 2.59 -1.76 7.52
N SER A 108 2.67 -2.68 6.54
CA SER A 108 3.65 -3.77 6.53
C SER A 108 4.34 -3.94 5.17
N LYS A 109 5.66 -3.71 5.13
CA LYS A 109 6.52 -4.00 3.97
C LYS A 109 6.79 -5.49 3.75
N VAL A 110 6.65 -6.31 4.78
CA VAL A 110 6.91 -7.76 4.72
C VAL A 110 5.79 -8.44 3.94
N ASP A 111 4.54 -8.11 4.29
CA ASP A 111 3.36 -8.63 3.61
C ASP A 111 3.29 -8.14 2.17
N LEU A 112 3.66 -6.87 1.93
CA LEU A 112 3.74 -6.31 0.59
C LEU A 112 4.79 -7.02 -0.27
N GLY A 113 5.98 -7.31 0.28
CA GLY A 113 7.02 -8.08 -0.40
C GLY A 113 6.57 -9.51 -0.72
N SER A 114 5.89 -10.16 0.23
CA SER A 114 5.32 -11.50 0.06
C SER A 114 4.24 -11.53 -1.04
N ALA A 115 3.33 -10.55 -1.05
CA ALA A 115 2.32 -10.41 -2.09
C ALA A 115 2.94 -10.17 -3.48
N ALA A 116 4.07 -9.47 -3.55
CA ALA A 116 4.83 -9.24 -4.77
C ALA A 116 5.65 -10.45 -5.25
N GLY A 117 5.64 -11.57 -4.51
CA GLY A 117 6.41 -12.78 -4.83
C GLY A 117 7.91 -12.66 -4.56
N SER A 118 8.31 -11.74 -3.67
CA SER A 118 9.71 -11.52 -3.29
C SER A 118 9.96 -11.94 -1.84
N LYS A 119 11.10 -12.60 -1.59
CA LYS A 119 11.56 -12.92 -0.23
C LYS A 119 12.15 -11.70 0.50
N ARG A 120 12.40 -10.60 -0.22
CA ARG A 120 12.88 -9.33 0.33
C ARG A 120 11.70 -8.39 0.62
N PRO A 121 11.68 -7.72 1.79
CA PRO A 121 10.68 -6.69 2.06
C PRO A 121 10.77 -5.57 1.03
N THR A 122 9.63 -5.10 0.56
CA THR A 122 9.56 -4.06 -0.48
C THR A 122 8.79 -2.87 0.08
N CYS A 123 9.39 -1.69 0.01
CA CYS A 123 8.80 -0.47 0.54
C CYS A 123 7.81 0.21 -0.43
N VAL A 124 8.04 0.05 -1.74
CA VAL A 124 7.27 0.75 -2.78
C VAL A 124 6.97 -0.20 -3.92
N ILE A 125 5.71 -0.25 -4.33
CA ILE A 125 5.26 -1.00 -5.50
C ILE A 125 4.41 -0.08 -6.38
N LEU A 126 4.69 -0.09 -7.67
CA LEU A 126 3.81 0.49 -8.68
C LEU A 126 3.09 -0.66 -9.40
N ILE A 127 1.77 -0.65 -9.31
CA ILE A 127 0.89 -1.58 -10.03
C ILE A 127 0.46 -0.89 -11.31
N LYS A 128 0.79 -1.49 -12.45
CA LYS A 128 0.31 -1.01 -13.75
C LYS A 128 -1.09 -1.58 -14.04
N PRO A 129 -1.95 -0.86 -14.75
CA PRO A 129 -3.21 -1.42 -15.22
C PRO A 129 -2.93 -2.56 -16.22
N HIS A 130 -3.68 -3.66 -16.12
CA HIS A 130 -3.64 -4.78 -17.06
C HIS A 130 -5.04 -5.39 -17.17
N GLN A 131 -5.35 -5.98 -18.33
CA GLN A 131 -6.69 -6.52 -18.63
C GLN A 131 -7.10 -7.64 -17.65
N ASP A 132 -6.18 -8.52 -17.25
CA ASP A 132 -6.47 -9.67 -16.35
C ASP A 132 -6.93 -9.30 -14.93
N TYR A 133 -6.66 -8.07 -14.47
CA TYR A 133 -7.02 -7.63 -13.13
C TYR A 133 -7.59 -6.21 -13.12
N GLN A 134 -8.13 -5.77 -14.26
CA GLN A 134 -8.62 -4.42 -14.46
C GLN A 134 -9.77 -4.08 -13.49
N GLU A 135 -10.71 -5.00 -13.28
CA GLU A 135 -11.82 -4.81 -12.32
C GLU A 135 -11.33 -4.59 -10.89
N ALA A 136 -10.40 -5.42 -10.42
CA ALA A 136 -9.85 -5.33 -9.08
C ALA A 136 -8.93 -4.11 -8.91
N TYR A 137 -8.30 -3.68 -10.00
CA TYR A 137 -7.52 -2.45 -10.07
C TYR A 137 -8.41 -1.22 -9.99
N ASP A 138 -9.54 -1.20 -10.71
CA ASP A 138 -10.49 -0.08 -10.72
C ASP A 138 -11.21 0.08 -9.36
N GLU A 139 -11.52 -1.04 -8.71
CA GLU A 139 -12.05 -1.03 -7.33
C GLU A 139 -11.03 -0.45 -6.34
N CYS A 140 -9.76 -0.88 -6.44
CA CYS A 140 -8.69 -0.30 -5.63
C CYS A 140 -8.45 1.17 -5.99
N LEU A 141 -8.60 1.56 -7.25
CA LEU A 141 -8.44 2.93 -7.70
C LEU A 141 -9.49 3.85 -7.09
N SER A 142 -10.76 3.43 -7.09
CA SER A 142 -11.85 4.18 -6.46
C SER A 142 -11.59 4.35 -4.96
N GLU A 143 -11.30 3.26 -4.25
CA GLU A 143 -11.07 3.30 -2.80
C GLU A 143 -9.82 4.13 -2.44
N VAL A 144 -8.79 4.12 -3.29
CA VAL A 144 -7.56 4.93 -3.07
C VAL A 144 -7.77 6.39 -3.46
N SER A 145 -8.63 6.68 -4.43
CA SER A 145 -9.01 8.05 -4.79
C SER A 145 -9.96 8.69 -3.77
N GLU A 146 -10.72 7.88 -3.04
CA GLU A 146 -11.56 8.32 -1.91
C GLU A 146 -10.75 8.65 -0.66
N LEU A 147 -9.50 8.16 -0.57
CA LEU A 147 -8.62 8.56 0.51
C LEU A 147 -8.21 10.03 0.33
N PRO A 148 -8.28 10.85 1.39
CA PRO A 148 -8.03 12.27 1.29
C PRO A 148 -6.58 12.50 0.89
N LYS A 149 -6.39 13.19 -0.24
CA LYS A 149 -5.13 13.83 -0.58
C LYS A 149 -4.86 14.85 0.52
N PRO A 150 -3.70 14.82 1.20
CA PRO A 150 -3.32 15.92 2.06
C PRO A 150 -3.24 17.16 1.17
N LEU A 151 -4.14 18.11 1.40
CA LEU A 151 -4.16 19.43 0.77
C LEU A 151 -2.81 20.14 0.91
#